data_AF-A0A916RQB3-F1
#
_entry.id   AF-A0A916RQB3-F1
#
_cell.length_a   1.000
_cell.length_b   1.000
_cell.length_c   1.000
_cell.angle_alpha   90.00
_cell.angle_beta   90.00
_cell.angle_gamma   90.00
#
_symmetry.space_group_name_H-M   'P 1'
#
loop_
_entity.id
_entity.type
_entity.pdbx_description
1 polymer ?
#
loop_
_entity_poly.entity_id
_entity_poly.type
_entity_poly.pdbx_seq_one_letter_code
_entity_poly.pdbx_strand_id
1 'polypeptide(L)' 'MRDTLYVPPMTMATIAVDAGEAARWMLHCHHMPHLSTGMMTEFVVTA' A
#
# COMPACT_ATOMS: atom_id res chain seq x y z
N MET A 1 -2.29 15.13 -2.73
CA MET A 1 -1.45 13.95 -3.07
C MET A 1 -0.92 13.36 -1.78
N ARG A 2 -0.91 12.03 -1.61
CA ARG A 2 -0.40 11.34 -0.42
C ARG A 2 0.08 9.94 -0.79
N ASP A 3 1.01 9.39 -0.01
CA ASP A 3 1.52 8.02 -0.14
C ASP A 3 1.00 7.09 0.98
N THR A 4 0.65 7.66 2.14
CA THR A 4 0.26 6.94 3.34
C THR A 4 -1.08 7.47 3.86
N LEU A 5 -1.95 6.54 4.27
CA LEU A 5 -3.25 6.84 4.87
C LEU A 5 -3.45 5.95 6.11
N TYR A 6 -3.89 6.55 7.21
CA TYR A 6 -4.36 5.80 8.38
C TYR A 6 -5.73 5.18 8.11
N VAL A 7 -5.86 3.87 8.36
CA VAL A 7 -7.12 3.14 8.31
C VAL A 7 -7.48 2.74 9.75
N PRO A 8 -8.46 3.41 10.40
CA PRO A 8 -8.89 3.07 11.74
C PRO A 8 -9.44 1.63 11.85
N PRO A 9 -9.45 1.03 13.05
CA PRO A 9 -10.06 -0.27 13.28
C PRO A 9 -11.52 -0.32 12.79
N MET A 10 -11.90 -1.43 12.15
CA MET A 10 -13.26 -1.68 11.65
C MET A 10 -13.74 -0.70 10.56
N THR A 11 -12.82 -0.04 9.85
CA THR A 11 -13.17 0.88 8.75
C THR A 11 -12.62 0.40 7.41
N MET A 12 -13.12 0.99 6.32
CA MET A 12 -12.62 0.80 4.97
C MET A 12 -12.26 2.16 4.35
N ALA A 13 -11.25 2.15 3.48
CA ALA A 13 -10.83 3.32 2.72
C ALA A 13 -10.79 3.00 1.23
N THR A 14 -11.25 3.94 0.41
CA THR A 14 -11.12 3.90 -1.05
C THR A 14 -10.07 4.92 -1.46
N ILE A 15 -9.07 4.49 -2.24
CA ILE A 15 -8.03 5.34 -2.81
C ILE A 15 -8.07 5.27 -4.33
N ALA A 16 -7.68 6.36 -4.99
CA ALA A 16 -7.41 6.40 -6.42
C ALA A 16 -5.90 6.56 -6.62
N VAL A 17 -5.33 5.79 -7.54
CA VAL A 17 -3.91 5.83 -7.88
C VAL A 17 -3.79 5.84 -9.40
N ASP A 18 -3.06 6.82 -9.93
CA ASP A 18 -2.64 6.82 -11.32
C ASP A 18 -1.40 5.91 -11.43
N ALA A 19 -1.58 4.72 -12.01
CA ALA A 19 -0.49 3.77 -12.19
C ALA A 19 0.51 4.31 -13.25
N GLY A 20 1.73 4.60 -12.84
CA GLY A 20 2.85 5.02 -13.68
C GLY A 20 3.64 3.82 -14.20
N GLU A 21 4.95 3.80 -13.92
CA GLU A 21 5.89 2.80 -14.45
C GLU A 21 5.46 1.34 -14.20
N ALA A 22 5.63 0.50 -15.23
CA ALA A 22 5.42 -0.94 -15.14
C ALA A 22 6.47 -1.56 -14.20
N ALA A 23 6.06 -1.87 -12.97
CA ALA A 23 6.91 -2.43 -11.93
C ALA A 23 6.07 -3.13 -10.85
N ARG A 24 6.78 -3.80 -9.92
CA ARG A 24 6.21 -4.34 -8.68
C ARG A 24 6.34 -3.27 -7.60
N TRP A 25 5.23 -2.71 -7.17
CA TRP A 25 5.20 -1.64 -6.17
C TRP A 25 4.86 -2.21 -4.81
N MET A 26 5.55 -1.75 -3.76
CA MET A 26 5.27 -2.21 -2.40
C MET A 26 3.99 -1.58 -1.85
N LEU A 27 3.07 -2.41 -1.37
CA LEU A 27 1.91 -2.01 -0.60
C LEU A 27 2.00 -2.66 0.78
N HIS A 28 2.18 -1.85 1.83
CA HIS A 28 2.43 -2.39 3.17
C HIS A 28 1.90 -1.47 4.28
N CYS A 29 1.82 -2.01 5.48
CA CYS A 29 1.61 -1.19 6.66
C CYS A 29 2.89 -0.40 6.99
N HIS A 30 2.75 0.88 7.29
CA HIS A 30 3.89 1.74 7.66
C HIS A 30 4.24 1.65 9.17
N HIS A 31 3.65 0.72 9.90
CA HIS A 31 4.07 0.40 11.26
C HIS A 31 5.20 -0.65 11.21
N MET A 32 6.43 -0.25 11.53
CA MET A 32 7.64 -1.08 11.31
C MET A 32 7.56 -2.49 11.90
N PRO A 33 7.04 -2.72 13.13
CA PRO A 33 6.83 -4.08 13.63
C PRO A 33 5.96 -4.91 12.69
N HIS A 34 4.84 -4.35 12.19
CA HIS A 34 3.96 -5.06 11.26
C HIS A 34 4.64 -5.36 9.92
N LEU A 35 5.40 -4.41 9.38
CA LEU A 35 6.21 -4.60 8.16
C LEU A 35 7.21 -5.74 8.38
N SER A 36 7.99 -5.69 9.47
CA SER A 36 9.02 -6.67 9.77
C SER A 36 8.48 -8.09 9.99
N THR A 37 7.22 -8.21 10.40
CA THR A 37 6.52 -9.50 10.57
C THR A 37 5.71 -9.91 9.33
N GLY A 38 5.81 -9.16 8.22
CA GLY A 38 5.27 -9.57 6.92
C GLY A 38 3.95 -8.93 6.49
N MET A 39 3.49 -7.84 7.11
CA MET A 39 2.30 -7.09 6.67
C MET A 39 2.60 -6.23 5.43
N MET A 40 2.94 -6.91 4.34
CA MET A 40 3.36 -6.35 3.07
C MET A 40 2.86 -7.24 1.92
N THR A 41 2.57 -6.62 0.78
CA THR A 41 2.29 -7.28 -0.49
C THR A 41 2.78 -6.40 -1.64
N GLU A 42 2.67 -6.89 -2.85
CA GLU A 42 3.01 -6.13 -4.05
C GLU A 42 1.77 -5.81 -4.87
N PHE A 43 1.75 -4.60 -5.40
CA PHE A 43 0.85 -4.17 -6.45
C PHE A 43 1.61 -4.21 -7.77
N VAL A 44 1.25 -5.14 -8.66
CA VAL A 44 1.97 -5.36 -9.92
C VAL A 44 1.33 -4.56 -11.03
N VAL A 45 2.08 -3.62 -11.61
CA VAL A 45 1.70 -2.86 -12.80
C VAL A 45 2.43 -3.45 -14.00
N THR A 46 1.68 -3.86 -15.02
CA THR A 46 2.23 -4.38 -16.29
C THR A 46 1.92 -3.42 -17.43
N ALA A 47 2.70 -3.51 -18.52
CA ALA A 47 2.42 -2.82 -19.78
C ALA A 47 1.25 -3.45 -20.55
#